data_AF-A0A410WX08-F1
#
_entry.id   AF-A0A410WX08-F1
#
_cell.length_a   1.000
_cell.length_b   1.000
_cell.length_c   1.000
_cell.angle_alpha   90.00
_cell.angle_beta   90.00
_cell.angle_gamma   90.00
#
_symmetry.space_group_name_H-M   'P 1'
#
loop_
_entity.id
_entity.type
_entity.pdbx_description
1 polymer ?
#
loop_
_entity_poly.entity_id
_entity_poly.type
_entity_poly.pdbx_seq_one_letter_code
_entity_poly.pdbx_strand_id
1 'polypeptide(L)'
;MSNSVMIYVRVGTQEQAEEKLGKQIVGCKQFAEDNDKRVIAVFKDVISANQRSDRFENILDEMKNQGINELLVQNWSRVSRNTKIVYEIDQMFRDQGSFIIPIEQ
;
A
#
# COMPACT_ATOMS: atom_id res chain seq x y z
N MET A 1 10.81 19.16 0.62
CA MET A 1 9.96 18.07 0.09
C MET A 1 9.02 17.67 1.21
N SER A 2 7.72 17.52 0.96
CA SER A 2 6.79 17.04 1.97
C SER A 2 7.02 15.54 2.17
N ASN A 3 7.32 15.11 3.40
CA ASN A 3 7.39 13.69 3.78
C ASN A 3 5.97 13.11 3.84
N SER A 4 5.28 13.11 2.71
CA SER A 4 3.91 12.65 2.60
C SER A 4 3.89 11.24 2.03
N VAL A 5 3.03 10.40 2.58
CA VAL A 5 2.89 9.00 2.18
C VAL A 5 1.44 8.61 2.01
N MET A 6 1.21 7.55 1.25
CA MET A 6 -0.07 6.86 1.18
C MET A 6 0.03 5.49 1.84
N ILE A 7 -1.12 4.94 2.25
CA ILE A 7 -1.20 3.60 2.83
C ILE A 7 -2.09 2.73 1.94
N TYR A 8 -1.67 1.49 1.70
CA TYR A 8 -2.51 0.45 1.13
C TYR A 8 -2.69 -0.71 2.10
N VAL A 9 -3.96 -1.07 2.36
CA VAL A 9 -4.34 -2.21 3.19
C VAL A 9 -5.31 -3.12 2.46
N ARG A 10 -5.20 -4.42 2.73
CA ARG A 10 -6.01 -5.45 2.07
C ARG A 10 -6.42 -6.54 3.03
N VAL A 11 -7.64 -7.04 2.87
CA VAL A 11 -8.12 -8.30 3.46
C VAL A 11 -8.74 -9.19 2.39
N GLY A 12 -8.78 -10.50 2.65
CA GLY A 12 -9.31 -11.47 1.69
C GLY A 12 -10.83 -11.59 1.69
N THR A 13 -11.48 -11.28 2.81
CA THR A 13 -12.93 -11.43 3.00
C THR A 13 -13.52 -10.27 3.78
N GLN A 14 -14.82 -10.02 3.61
CA GLN A 14 -15.54 -8.96 4.31
C GLN A 14 -15.56 -9.18 5.83
N GLU A 15 -15.68 -10.44 6.27
CA GLU A 15 -15.64 -10.83 7.69
C GLU A 15 -14.31 -10.44 8.36
N GLN A 16 -13.21 -10.43 7.60
CA GLN A 16 -11.91 -10.00 8.09
C GLN A 16 -11.74 -8.47 8.11
N ALA A 17 -12.60 -7.74 7.40
CA ALA A 17 -12.44 -6.31 7.16
C ALA A 17 -12.60 -5.50 8.45
N GLU A 18 -13.55 -5.86 9.31
CA GLU A 18 -13.87 -5.09 10.52
C GLU A 18 -12.67 -4.95 11.47
N GLU A 19 -11.91 -6.02 11.68
CA GLU A 19 -10.79 -6.02 12.63
C GLU A 19 -9.42 -5.87 11.95
N LYS A 20 -9.18 -6.58 10.85
CA LYS A 20 -7.82 -6.68 10.27
C LYS A 20 -7.43 -5.46 9.44
N LEU A 21 -8.37 -4.76 8.82
CA LEU A 21 -8.04 -3.50 8.14
C LEU A 21 -7.66 -2.44 9.17
N GLY A 22 -8.38 -2.35 10.28
CA GLY A 22 -8.07 -1.41 11.37
C GLY A 22 -6.65 -1.59 11.89
N LYS A 23 -6.27 -2.83 12.23
CA LYS A 23 -4.92 -3.16 12.72
C LYS A 23 -3.82 -2.79 11.72
N GLN A 24 -4.02 -3.08 10.43
CA GLN A 24 -3.07 -2.71 9.37
C GLN A 24 -2.90 -1.20 9.23
N ILE A 25 -4.01 -0.45 9.27
CA ILE A 25 -4.00 1.01 9.16
C ILE A 25 -3.27 1.60 10.36
N VAL A 26 -3.56 1.13 11.57
CA VAL A 26 -2.88 1.59 12.80
C VAL A 26 -1.39 1.33 12.71
N GLY A 27 -0.96 0.13 12.31
CA GLY A 27 0.47 -0.19 12.16
C GLY A 27 1.17 0.71 11.14
N CYS A 28 0.57 0.92 9.96
CA CYS A 28 1.15 1.78 8.93
C CYS A 28 1.18 3.26 9.36
N LYS A 29 0.14 3.74 10.08
CA LYS A 29 0.12 5.11 10.61
C LYS A 29 1.17 5.32 11.68
N GLN A 30 1.31 4.37 12.61
CA GLN A 30 2.34 4.43 13.64
C GLN A 30 3.74 4.48 13.01
N PHE A 31 4.02 3.59 12.04
CA PHE A 31 5.27 3.62 11.31
C PHE A 31 5.50 4.97 10.60
N ALA A 32 4.46 5.55 9.98
CA ALA A 32 4.57 6.86 9.36
C ALA A 32 4.91 7.94 10.39
N GLU A 33 4.21 7.98 11.53
CA GLU A 33 4.43 8.92 12.62
C GLU A 33 5.84 8.81 13.19
N ASP A 34 6.30 7.59 13.47
CA ASP A 34 7.66 7.30 13.98
C ASP A 34 8.78 7.73 13.02
N ASN A 35 8.45 7.98 11.75
CA ASN A 35 9.37 8.40 10.70
C ASN A 35 9.09 9.83 10.19
N ASP A 36 8.34 10.65 10.94
CA ASP A 36 7.98 12.02 10.59
C ASP A 36 7.29 12.14 9.21
N LYS A 37 6.46 11.14 8.88
CA LYS A 37 5.71 11.07 7.63
C LYS A 37 4.23 11.39 7.84
N ARG A 38 3.69 12.24 6.97
CA ARG A 38 2.27 12.60 6.96
C ARG A 38 1.49 11.67 6.02
N VAL A 39 0.55 10.92 6.58
CA VAL A 39 -0.37 10.09 5.79
C VAL A 39 -1.42 10.97 5.11
N ILE A 40 -1.49 10.93 3.79
CA ILE A 40 -2.43 11.74 2.99
C ILE A 40 -3.69 10.94 2.63
N ALA A 41 -3.53 9.66 2.28
CA ALA A 41 -4.64 8.79 1.90
C ALA A 41 -4.43 7.34 2.37
N VAL A 42 -5.54 6.61 2.51
CA VAL A 42 -5.56 5.20 2.87
C VAL A 42 -6.49 4.46 1.89
N PHE A 43 -5.91 3.59 1.07
CA PHE A 43 -6.63 2.70 0.16
C PHE A 43 -6.93 1.38 0.85
N LYS A 44 -8.18 0.90 0.71
CA LYS A 44 -8.67 -0.29 1.38
C LYS A 44 -9.34 -1.22 0.37
N ASP A 45 -8.85 -2.45 0.31
CA ASP A 45 -9.47 -3.48 -0.52
C ASP A 45 -9.93 -4.70 0.30
N VAL A 46 -11.11 -5.19 -0.07
CA VAL A 46 -11.63 -6.50 0.35
C VAL A 46 -11.64 -7.39 -0.88
N ILE A 47 -10.50 -8.03 -1.16
CA ILE A 47 -10.29 -8.80 -2.39
C ILE A 47 -9.38 -10.00 -2.14
N SER A 48 -9.71 -11.13 -2.79
CA SER A 48 -8.87 -12.32 -2.78
C SER A 48 -7.46 -12.01 -3.31
N ALA A 49 -6.45 -12.67 -2.75
CA ALA A 49 -5.04 -12.46 -3.13
C ALA A 49 -4.72 -12.81 -4.59
N ASN A 50 -5.63 -13.49 -5.28
CA ASN A 50 -5.45 -14.01 -6.64
C ASN A 50 -6.04 -13.08 -7.71
N GLN A 51 -6.76 -12.03 -7.35
CA GLN A 51 -7.29 -11.10 -8.35
C GLN A 51 -6.22 -10.06 -8.74
N ARG A 52 -5.78 -10.17 -10.00
CA ARG A 52 -5.14 -9.05 -10.71
C ARG A 52 -6.18 -7.95 -10.85
N SER A 53 -5.83 -6.75 -10.43
CA SER A 53 -6.67 -5.58 -10.56
C SER A 53 -5.77 -4.39 -10.80
N ASP A 54 -6.29 -3.49 -11.62
CA ASP A 54 -5.71 -2.21 -12.03
C ASP A 54 -5.58 -1.21 -10.85
N ARG A 55 -5.85 -1.66 -9.61
CA ARG A 55 -5.78 -0.89 -8.37
C ARG A 55 -4.44 -0.18 -8.19
N PHE A 56 -3.35 -0.83 -8.57
CA PHE A 56 -2.01 -0.29 -8.34
C PHE A 56 -1.66 0.79 -9.36
N GLU A 57 -2.24 0.74 -10.57
CA GLU A 57 -2.15 1.84 -11.52
C GLU A 57 -2.94 3.06 -10.99
N ASN A 58 -4.16 2.85 -10.48
CA ASN A 58 -4.96 3.93 -9.89
C ASN A 58 -4.28 4.58 -8.66
N ILE A 59 -3.69 3.77 -7.77
CA ILE A 59 -2.93 4.29 -6.62
C ILE A 59 -1.73 5.11 -7.11
N LEU A 60 -1.02 4.62 -8.14
CA LEU A 60 0.16 5.29 -8.67
C LEU A 60 -0.19 6.62 -9.34
N ASP A 61 -1.32 6.70 -10.03
CA ASP A 61 -1.82 7.94 -10.61
C ASP A 61 -2.24 8.95 -9.53
N GLU A 62 -2.89 8.50 -8.46
CA GLU A 62 -3.21 9.37 -7.33
C GLU A 62 -1.93 9.86 -6.61
N MET A 63 -0.94 8.99 -6.44
CA MET A 63 0.37 9.35 -5.89
C MET A 63 1.04 10.46 -6.70
N LYS A 64 1.04 10.36 -8.03
CA LYS A 64 1.57 11.41 -8.92
C LYS A 64 0.80 12.72 -8.77
N ASN A 65 -0.53 12.66 -8.78
CA ASN A 65 -1.38 13.86 -8.67
C ASN A 65 -1.12 14.62 -7.36
N GLN A 66 -0.81 13.90 -6.28
CA GLN A 66 -0.51 14.46 -4.96
C GLN A 66 0.99 14.76 -4.76
N GLY A 67 1.87 14.45 -5.72
CA GLY A 67 3.32 14.59 -5.58
C GLY A 67 3.93 13.69 -4.49
N ILE A 68 3.35 12.51 -4.28
CA ILE A 68 3.78 11.51 -3.29
C ILE A 68 4.48 10.36 -4.01
N ASN A 69 5.57 9.87 -3.44
CA ASN A 69 6.38 8.81 -4.05
C ASN A 69 6.45 7.53 -3.19
N GLU A 70 5.84 7.50 -2.00
CA GLU A 70 5.89 6.33 -1.13
C GLU A 70 4.49 5.78 -0.79
N LEU A 71 4.35 4.47 -0.96
CA LEU A 71 3.18 3.70 -0.56
C LEU A 71 3.56 2.72 0.56
N LEU A 72 3.03 2.94 1.75
CA LEU A 72 3.20 2.04 2.88
C LEU A 72 2.23 0.85 2.76
N VAL A 73 2.74 -0.36 2.98
CA VAL A 73 1.95 -1.57 3.11
C VAL A 73 2.37 -2.32 4.37
N GLN A 74 1.46 -3.11 4.94
CA GLN A 74 1.83 -3.94 6.10
C GLN A 74 3.00 -4.88 5.74
N ASN A 75 2.85 -5.66 4.67
CA ASN A 75 3.86 -6.56 4.13
C ASN A 75 3.50 -6.91 2.67
N TRP A 76 4.44 -7.55 1.96
CA TRP A 76 4.27 -7.91 0.55
C TRP A 76 3.05 -8.78 0.26
N SER A 77 2.56 -9.55 1.24
CA SER A 77 1.36 -10.37 1.05
C SER A 77 0.09 -9.53 0.85
N ARG A 78 0.11 -8.23 1.17
CA ARG A 78 -0.97 -7.29 0.82
C ARG A 78 -0.95 -6.94 -0.67
N VAL A 79 0.23 -6.87 -1.28
CA VAL A 79 0.39 -6.68 -2.72
C VAL A 79 -0.05 -7.93 -3.49
N SER A 80 0.60 -9.06 -3.22
CA SER A 80 0.24 -10.37 -3.76
C SER A 80 0.91 -11.49 -2.97
N ARG A 81 0.37 -12.71 -3.04
CA ARG A 81 1.08 -13.93 -2.58
C ARG A 81 1.98 -14.53 -3.65
N ASN A 82 1.90 -14.04 -4.89
CA ASN A 82 2.73 -14.49 -6.00
C ASN A 82 3.93 -13.55 -6.14
N THR A 83 5.13 -14.08 -5.90
CA THR A 83 6.39 -13.32 -5.97
C THR A 83 6.62 -12.64 -7.31
N LYS A 84 6.23 -13.28 -8.43
CA LYS A 84 6.36 -12.68 -9.77
C LYS A 84 5.48 -11.43 -9.89
N ILE A 85 4.24 -11.51 -9.40
CA ILE A 85 3.31 -10.37 -9.41
C ILE A 85 3.82 -9.24 -8.50
N VAL A 86 4.36 -9.59 -7.32
CA VAL A 86 4.98 -8.58 -6.43
C VAL A 86 6.12 -7.86 -7.13
N TYR A 87 7.01 -8.60 -7.81
CA TYR A 87 8.11 -8.00 -8.55
C TYR A 87 7.63 -7.10 -9.71
N GLU A 88 6.65 -7.56 -10.50
CA GLU A 88 6.05 -6.75 -11.57
C GLU A 88 5.48 -5.42 -11.04
N ILE A 89 4.77 -5.46 -9.91
CA ILE A 89 4.18 -4.25 -9.29
C ILE A 89 5.26 -3.35 -8.69
N ASP A 90 6.27 -3.90 -8.00
CA ASP A 90 7.38 -3.11 -7.46
C ASP A 90 8.17 -2.40 -8.57
N GLN A 91 8.46 -3.10 -9.68
CA GLN A 91 9.09 -2.48 -10.86
C GLN A 91 8.23 -1.36 -11.45
N MET A 92 6.92 -1.58 -11.59
CA MET A 92 5.99 -0.56 -12.08
C MET A 92 6.01 0.73 -11.26
N PHE A 93 6.13 0.63 -9.93
CA PHE A 93 6.27 1.80 -9.06
C PHE A 93 7.63 2.48 -9.27
N ARG A 94 8.72 1.70 -9.29
CA ARG A 94 10.09 2.22 -9.43
C ARG A 94 10.34 2.93 -10.75
N ASP A 95 9.81 2.39 -11.84
CA ASP A 95 9.91 2.99 -13.18
C ASP A 95 9.31 4.40 -13.24
N GLN A 96 8.47 4.74 -12.27
CA GLN A 96 7.78 6.02 -12.16
C GLN A 96 8.30 6.88 -10.98
N GLY A 97 9.41 6.47 -10.36
CA GLY A 97 10.01 7.18 -9.23
C GLY A 97 9.26 7.03 -7.91
N SER A 98 8.35 6.06 -7.83
CA SER A 98 7.59 5.72 -6.63
C SER A 98 8.08 4.40 -6.01
N PHE A 99 7.77 4.16 -4.75
CA PHE A 99 8.29 3.05 -3.97
C PHE A 99 7.21 2.45 -3.07
N ILE A 100 7.16 1.11 -3.02
CA ILE A 100 6.34 0.38 -2.04
C ILE A 100 7.24 0.04 -0.85
N ILE A 101 6.81 0.47 0.34
CA ILE A 101 7.54 0.28 1.59
C ILE A 101 6.75 -0.69 2.48
N PRO A 102 7.16 -1.96 2.60
CA PRO A 102 6.61 -2.87 3.61
C PRO A 102 7.14 -2.48 4.99
N ILE A 103 6.25 -2.39 5.98
CA ILE A 103 6.65 -2.05 7.37
C ILE A 103 7.01 -3.31 8.19
N GLU A 104 6.54 -4.48 7.77
CA GLU A 104 6.91 -5.80 8.31
C GLU A 104 7.68 -6.59 7.25
N GLN A 105 8.62 -7.43 7.69
CA GLN A 105 9.40 -8.33 6.82
C GLN A 105 8.60 -9.57 6.39
#